data_AF-A0A953FC72-F1
#
_entry.id   AF-A0A953FC72-F1
#
_cell.length_a   1.000
_cell.length_b   1.000
_cell.length_c   1.000
_cell.angle_alpha   90.00
_cell.angle_beta   90.00
_cell.angle_gamma   90.00
#
_symmetry.space_group_name_H-M   'P 1'
#
loop_
_entity.id
_entity.type
_entity.pdbx_description
1 polymer ?
#
loop_
_entity_poly.entity_id
_entity_poly.type
_entity_poly.pdbx_seq_one_letter_code
_entity_poly.pdbx_strand_id
1 'polypeptide(L)'
;MVKLLRTVVLFLVPMAAFGQSIDNVRATSQGDKVVITFDIMNVKQGSNINVQLFSSHNGFSVPLTYVSGDVGPNVKPGSGKRAEWDAATELKSFTGEVTFEVRGEVIAGWLIKNVSTLRKGKNATFQWEGGSGSDNVKLELVNGTQITLIGEGRNTGTYNWTVPKDAATATDYKVRLTSGSNVITSNPFGIKKKKSPLIFILPIAVVGGLVFALLPKPTPTPVPPKDDPLPNPPDPQ
;
A
#
# COMPACT_ATOMS: atom_id res chain seq x y z
N MET A 1 38.13 35.82 -43.97
CA MET A 1 37.91 35.40 -42.57
C MET A 1 36.54 35.92 -42.15
N VAL A 2 35.56 35.03 -41.96
CA VAL A 2 34.20 35.41 -41.54
C VAL A 2 33.97 34.81 -40.15
N LYS A 3 33.83 35.66 -39.13
CA LYS A 3 33.37 35.29 -37.79
C LYS A 3 31.86 35.12 -37.85
N LEU A 4 31.34 33.91 -37.65
CA LEU A 4 29.91 33.72 -37.38
C LEU A 4 29.68 33.69 -35.87
N LEU A 5 29.09 34.76 -35.37
CA LEU A 5 28.43 34.82 -34.07
C LEU A 5 27.08 34.08 -34.20
N ARG A 6 26.85 33.03 -33.43
CA ARG A 6 25.55 32.36 -33.33
C ARG A 6 25.00 32.58 -31.93
N THR A 7 24.09 33.54 -31.79
CA THR A 7 23.26 33.69 -30.59
C THR A 7 21.86 33.20 -30.95
N VAL A 8 21.44 32.09 -30.34
CA VAL A 8 20.04 31.65 -30.36
C VAL A 8 19.40 32.21 -29.09
N VAL A 9 18.41 33.09 -29.24
CA VAL A 9 17.55 33.52 -28.14
C VAL A 9 16.23 32.78 -28.28
N LEU A 10 15.96 31.86 -27.35
CA LEU A 10 14.69 31.13 -27.27
C LEU A 10 13.84 31.78 -26.16
N PHE A 11 12.70 32.35 -26.52
CA PHE A 11 11.67 32.76 -25.55
C PHE A 11 10.74 31.59 -25.28
N LEU A 12 10.76 31.07 -24.06
CA LEU A 12 9.78 30.11 -23.58
C LEU A 12 8.76 30.86 -22.71
N VAL A 13 7.48 30.83 -23.10
CA VAL A 13 6.37 31.32 -22.27
C VAL A 13 6.03 30.22 -21.26
N PRO A 14 6.08 30.46 -19.93
CA PRO A 14 5.78 29.43 -18.96
C PRO A 14 4.26 29.19 -18.89
N MET A 15 3.83 28.04 -19.38
CA MET A 15 2.52 27.48 -19.05
C MET A 15 2.66 26.78 -17.69
N ALA A 16 2.15 27.38 -16.62
CA ALA A 16 2.19 26.77 -15.29
C ALA A 16 1.16 25.64 -15.20
N ALA A 17 1.55 24.43 -15.59
CA ALA A 17 0.92 23.22 -15.05
C ALA A 17 1.56 22.98 -13.67
N PHE A 18 0.75 22.95 -12.60
CA PHE A 18 1.23 22.54 -11.27
C PHE A 18 1.57 21.05 -11.28
N GLY A 19 2.75 20.72 -11.82
CA GLY A 19 3.44 19.46 -11.65
C GLY A 19 4.71 19.69 -10.84
N GLN A 20 5.18 18.64 -10.16
CA GLN A 20 6.56 18.57 -9.65
C GLN A 20 7.54 19.12 -10.72
N SER A 21 8.49 19.95 -10.31
CA SER A 21 9.45 20.53 -11.25
C SER A 21 10.89 20.21 -10.87
N ILE A 22 11.67 19.83 -11.88
CA ILE A 22 13.13 19.88 -11.83
C ILE A 22 13.52 21.15 -12.57
N ASP A 23 14.08 22.11 -11.83
CA ASP A 23 14.43 23.43 -12.33
C ASP A 23 15.93 23.68 -12.18
N ASN A 24 16.42 24.78 -12.77
CA ASN A 24 17.79 25.26 -12.63
C ASN A 24 18.86 24.19 -12.95
N VAL A 25 18.58 23.30 -13.90
CA VAL A 25 19.53 22.28 -14.36
C VAL A 25 20.73 22.96 -15.02
N ARG A 26 21.93 22.68 -14.50
CA ARG A 26 23.21 23.16 -15.03
C ARG A 26 24.19 22.00 -15.04
N ALA A 27 25.13 22.03 -15.96
CA ALA A 27 26.21 21.06 -16.01
C ALA A 27 27.55 21.73 -16.28
N THR A 28 28.62 21.13 -15.77
CA THR A 28 29.99 21.55 -16.02
C THR A 28 30.87 20.32 -16.14
N SER A 29 31.66 20.25 -17.21
CA SER A 29 32.68 19.22 -17.35
C SER A 29 33.85 19.50 -16.39
N GLN A 30 34.28 18.47 -15.66
CA GLN A 30 35.42 18.49 -14.77
C GLN A 30 36.28 17.26 -15.08
N GLY A 31 37.19 17.39 -16.06
CA GLY A 31 37.93 16.26 -16.61
C GLY A 31 36.98 15.23 -17.23
N ASP A 32 37.09 13.98 -16.80
CA ASP A 32 36.30 12.85 -17.30
C ASP A 32 34.86 12.79 -16.76
N LYS A 33 34.54 13.68 -15.82
CA LYS A 33 33.23 13.74 -15.16
C LYS A 33 32.42 14.94 -15.63
N VAL A 34 31.11 14.80 -15.55
CA VAL A 34 30.16 15.90 -15.68
C VAL A 34 29.49 16.11 -14.32
N VAL A 35 29.66 17.30 -13.75
CA VAL A 35 28.97 17.72 -12.53
C VAL A 35 27.67 18.40 -12.93
N ILE A 36 26.56 17.90 -12.41
CA ILE A 36 25.21 18.36 -12.73
C ILE A 36 24.58 18.91 -11.44
N THR A 37 24.05 20.12 -11.50
CA THR A 37 23.30 20.74 -10.39
C THR A 37 21.88 21.05 -10.81
N PHE A 38 20.92 20.88 -9.91
CA PHE A 38 19.50 21.11 -10.19
C PHE A 38 18.72 21.37 -8.90
N ASP A 39 17.50 21.90 -9.04
CA ASP A 39 16.57 22.12 -7.94
C ASP A 39 15.34 21.23 -8.13
N ILE A 40 14.80 20.71 -7.02
CA ILE A 40 13.55 19.94 -7.02
C ILE A 40 12.51 20.73 -6.23
N MET A 41 11.52 21.28 -6.92
CA MET A 41 10.52 22.18 -6.33
C MET A 41 9.09 21.65 -6.52
N ASN A 42 8.15 22.22 -5.77
CA ASN A 42 6.71 21.92 -5.88
C ASN A 42 6.34 20.45 -5.63
N VAL A 43 7.13 19.75 -4.81
CA VAL A 43 6.87 18.37 -4.38
C VAL A 43 6.18 18.37 -3.02
N LYS A 44 5.20 17.48 -2.84
CA LYS A 44 4.53 17.27 -1.54
C LYS A 44 5.55 16.99 -0.45
N GLN A 45 5.45 17.68 0.68
CA GLN A 45 6.33 17.46 1.82
C GLN A 45 6.31 15.99 2.28
N GLY A 46 7.49 15.47 2.62
CA GLY A 46 7.68 14.08 3.06
C GLY A 46 7.88 13.08 1.93
N SER A 47 7.62 13.44 0.67
CA SER A 47 7.91 12.59 -0.48
C SER A 47 9.42 12.49 -0.75
N ASN A 48 9.82 11.36 -1.34
CA ASN A 48 11.13 11.21 -1.96
C ASN A 48 10.96 11.34 -3.48
N ILE A 49 12.04 11.69 -4.18
CA ILE A 49 12.09 11.70 -5.64
C ILE A 49 13.05 10.61 -6.07
N ASN A 50 12.62 9.79 -7.04
CA ASN A 50 13.53 8.99 -7.84
C ASN A 50 14.13 9.85 -8.92
N VAL A 51 15.40 10.24 -8.73
CA VAL A 51 16.14 11.02 -9.73
C VAL A 51 16.94 10.07 -10.61
N GLN A 52 16.73 10.14 -11.91
CA GLN A 52 17.45 9.36 -12.90
C GLN A 52 18.04 10.29 -13.96
N LEU A 53 19.26 9.99 -14.38
CA LEU A 53 19.91 10.68 -15.48
C LEU A 53 19.78 9.84 -16.74
N PHE A 54 19.48 10.47 -17.86
CA PHE A 54 19.43 9.86 -19.19
C PHE A 54 20.31 10.66 -20.14
N SER A 55 20.69 10.08 -21.28
CA SER A 55 21.41 10.84 -22.30
C SER A 55 21.13 10.38 -23.72
N SER A 56 21.47 11.25 -24.67
CA SER A 56 21.20 11.03 -26.09
C SER A 56 21.99 9.87 -26.70
N HIS A 57 23.10 9.44 -26.08
CA HIS A 57 23.95 8.36 -26.61
C HIS A 57 23.20 7.02 -26.76
N ASN A 58 22.15 6.82 -25.96
CA ASN A 58 21.27 5.64 -26.01
C ASN A 58 19.83 6.01 -26.36
N GLY A 59 19.61 7.20 -26.94
CA GLY A 59 18.27 7.70 -27.26
C GLY A 59 17.38 7.92 -26.02
N PHE A 60 17.97 8.19 -24.85
CA PHE A 60 17.27 8.35 -23.57
C PHE A 60 16.42 7.13 -23.15
N SER A 61 16.79 5.94 -23.62
CA SER A 61 16.02 4.70 -23.42
C SER A 61 16.27 4.05 -22.06
N VAL A 62 17.51 4.15 -21.55
CA VAL A 62 17.90 3.59 -20.27
C VAL A 62 18.62 4.64 -19.41
N PRO A 63 18.42 4.63 -18.07
CA PRO A 63 19.17 5.49 -17.18
C PRO A 63 20.67 5.23 -17.27
N LEU A 64 21.44 6.28 -17.04
CA LEU A 64 22.90 6.20 -16.88
C LEU A 64 23.24 5.38 -15.64
N THR A 65 24.33 4.60 -15.73
CA THR A 65 24.73 3.67 -14.67
C THR A 65 25.85 4.24 -13.81
N TYR A 66 26.80 4.97 -14.40
CA TYR A 66 27.97 5.49 -13.69
C TYR A 66 27.71 6.89 -13.12
N VAL A 67 26.72 6.96 -12.25
CA VAL A 67 26.25 8.21 -11.62
C VAL A 67 26.27 8.14 -10.10
N SER A 68 26.48 9.27 -9.44
CA SER A 68 26.52 9.38 -7.97
C SER A 68 26.00 10.73 -7.48
N GLY A 69 25.81 10.88 -6.16
CA GLY A 69 25.27 12.09 -5.53
C GLY A 69 23.75 12.03 -5.34
N ASP A 70 23.07 13.14 -5.64
CA ASP A 70 21.61 13.25 -5.56
C ASP A 70 20.91 12.54 -6.73
N VAL A 71 21.08 11.22 -6.82
CA VAL A 71 20.46 10.31 -7.80
C VAL A 71 19.86 9.10 -7.10
N GLY A 72 18.90 8.44 -7.74
CA GLY A 72 18.20 7.27 -7.21
C GLY A 72 16.93 7.61 -6.42
N PRO A 73 16.30 6.61 -5.75
CA PRO A 73 14.91 6.67 -5.26
C PRO A 73 14.66 7.52 -4.00
N ASN A 74 15.71 8.06 -3.38
CA ASN A 74 15.60 8.65 -2.03
C ASN A 74 16.00 10.13 -1.96
N VAL A 75 16.07 10.81 -3.10
CA VAL A 75 16.44 12.22 -3.13
C VAL A 75 15.32 13.05 -2.50
N LYS A 76 15.65 13.89 -1.52
CA LYS A 76 14.68 14.78 -0.88
C LYS A 76 14.48 16.03 -1.75
N PRO A 77 13.27 16.63 -1.79
CA PRO A 77 13.07 17.92 -2.46
C PRO A 77 13.98 19.03 -1.93
N GLY A 78 14.08 20.13 -2.68
CA GLY A 78 14.85 21.32 -2.32
C GLY A 78 15.88 21.73 -3.37
N SER A 79 16.54 22.85 -3.13
CA SER A 79 17.53 23.42 -4.02
C SER A 79 18.93 22.83 -3.84
N GLY A 80 19.80 23.08 -4.83
CA GLY A 80 21.23 22.81 -4.76
C GLY A 80 21.59 21.33 -4.84
N LYS A 81 20.75 20.51 -5.47
CA LYS A 81 21.07 19.09 -5.68
C LYS A 81 22.27 18.95 -6.60
N ARG A 82 23.08 17.94 -6.35
CA ARG A 82 24.32 17.70 -7.10
C ARG A 82 24.48 16.22 -7.43
N ALA A 83 24.53 15.93 -8.72
CA ALA A 83 24.89 14.63 -9.27
C ALA A 83 26.24 14.70 -9.99
N GLU A 84 27.01 13.61 -9.94
CA GLU A 84 28.20 13.42 -10.76
C GLU A 84 27.98 12.26 -11.71
N TRP A 85 28.26 12.48 -12.98
CA TRP A 85 28.26 11.46 -14.01
C TRP A 85 29.69 11.21 -14.50
N ASP A 86 30.17 9.97 -14.38
CA ASP A 86 31.42 9.51 -14.98
C ASP A 86 31.19 9.22 -16.47
N ALA A 87 31.29 10.27 -17.28
CA ALA A 87 30.97 10.23 -18.69
C ALA A 87 31.98 9.38 -19.47
N ALA A 88 33.26 9.40 -19.09
CA ALA A 88 34.29 8.59 -19.74
C ALA A 88 34.01 7.08 -19.59
N THR A 89 33.63 6.63 -18.40
CA THR A 89 33.33 5.21 -18.16
C THR A 89 32.03 4.78 -18.83
N GLU A 90 31.00 5.62 -18.77
CA GLU A 90 29.70 5.35 -19.40
C GLU A 90 29.81 5.28 -20.93
N LEU A 91 30.46 6.27 -21.54
CA LEU A 91 30.49 6.45 -22.99
C LEU A 91 31.66 5.71 -23.66
N LYS A 92 32.68 5.30 -22.90
CA LYS A 92 33.89 4.62 -23.41
C LYS A 92 34.55 5.45 -24.52
N SER A 93 34.60 4.93 -25.75
CA SER A 93 35.23 5.59 -26.92
C SER A 93 34.28 6.48 -27.73
N PHE A 94 33.17 6.95 -27.14
CA PHE A 94 32.20 7.79 -27.85
C PHE A 94 32.82 9.09 -28.37
N THR A 95 32.48 9.46 -29.60
CA THR A 95 32.88 10.72 -30.21
C THR A 95 31.65 11.44 -30.75
N GLY A 96 31.38 12.64 -30.27
CA GLY A 96 30.23 13.45 -30.68
C GLY A 96 29.70 14.34 -29.56
N GLU A 97 28.63 15.09 -29.86
CA GLU A 97 27.89 15.84 -28.85
C GLU A 97 26.94 14.92 -28.08
N VAL A 98 26.83 15.12 -26.77
CA VAL A 98 25.90 14.39 -25.91
C VAL A 98 25.05 15.37 -25.12
N THR A 99 23.75 15.13 -25.12
CA THR A 99 22.78 15.82 -24.27
C THR A 99 22.36 14.87 -23.15
N PHE A 100 22.09 15.41 -21.96
CA PHE A 100 21.53 14.64 -20.85
C PHE A 100 20.17 15.20 -20.43
N GLU A 101 19.39 14.37 -19.76
CA GLU A 101 18.14 14.74 -19.11
C GLU A 101 18.17 14.31 -17.65
N VAL A 102 17.70 15.18 -16.75
CA VAL A 102 17.40 14.82 -15.37
C VAL A 102 15.90 14.55 -15.30
N ARG A 103 15.53 13.33 -14.92
CA ARG A 103 14.13 12.93 -14.74
C ARG A 103 13.87 12.67 -13.26
N GLY A 104 12.76 13.20 -12.76
CA GLY A 104 12.31 13.03 -11.38
C GLY A 104 10.93 12.42 -11.33
N GLU A 105 10.80 11.31 -10.61
CA GLU A 105 9.50 10.71 -10.31
C GLU A 105 9.20 10.88 -8.82
N VAL A 106 8.09 11.54 -8.48
CA VAL A 106 7.62 11.57 -7.08
C VAL A 106 7.34 10.14 -6.63
N ILE A 107 8.08 9.71 -5.62
CA ILE A 107 7.72 8.57 -4.80
C ILE A 107 6.88 9.13 -3.66
N ALA A 108 5.60 8.76 -3.64
CA ALA A 108 4.68 9.11 -2.55
C ALA A 108 5.36 8.80 -1.21
N GLY A 109 5.39 9.78 -0.31
CA GLY A 109 5.94 9.58 1.02
C GLY A 109 5.26 8.41 1.72
N TRP A 110 6.04 7.68 2.52
CA TRP A 110 5.57 6.56 3.32
C TRP A 110 4.39 6.99 4.21
N LEU A 111 3.21 6.39 4.02
CA LEU A 111 2.00 6.72 4.77
C LEU A 111 1.14 5.47 4.98
N ILE A 112 0.81 5.15 6.24
CA ILE A 112 -0.23 4.15 6.54
C ILE A 112 -1.60 4.82 6.45
N LYS A 113 -2.51 4.28 5.64
CA LYS A 113 -3.88 4.77 5.55
C LYS A 113 -4.60 4.61 6.89
N ASN A 114 -5.66 5.39 7.10
CA ASN A 114 -6.40 5.34 8.35
C ASN A 114 -6.89 3.91 8.65
N VAL A 115 -6.62 3.45 9.88
CA VAL A 115 -7.07 2.15 10.38
C VAL A 115 -8.31 2.38 11.24
N SER A 116 -9.43 1.79 10.83
CA SER A 116 -10.67 1.82 11.63
C SER A 116 -10.60 0.85 12.81
N THR A 117 -11.52 0.98 13.77
CA THR A 117 -11.58 0.06 14.91
C THR A 117 -11.78 -1.39 14.45
N LEU A 118 -10.89 -2.28 14.88
CA LEU A 118 -10.88 -3.70 14.55
C LEU A 118 -11.64 -4.54 15.58
N ARG A 119 -11.92 -5.79 15.22
CA ARG A 119 -12.59 -6.77 16.09
C ARG A 119 -11.78 -8.04 16.21
N LYS A 120 -11.70 -8.59 17.42
CA LYS A 120 -11.02 -9.86 17.70
C LYS A 120 -11.54 -10.99 16.79
N GLY A 121 -10.62 -11.77 16.23
CA GLY A 121 -10.93 -12.89 15.34
C GLY A 121 -11.53 -12.50 13.99
N LYS A 122 -11.39 -11.24 13.56
CA LYS A 122 -11.78 -10.78 12.22
C LYS A 122 -10.55 -10.38 11.41
N ASN A 123 -10.65 -10.53 10.09
CA ASN A 123 -9.62 -10.07 9.18
C ASN A 123 -9.67 -8.55 9.07
N ALA A 124 -8.49 -7.94 9.03
CA ALA A 124 -8.26 -6.53 8.82
C ALA A 124 -7.27 -6.36 7.68
N THR A 125 -7.43 -5.30 6.90
CA THR A 125 -6.50 -4.96 5.82
C THR A 125 -5.79 -3.67 6.20
N PHE A 126 -4.47 -3.73 6.32
CA PHE A 126 -3.63 -2.54 6.43
C PHE A 126 -3.20 -2.12 5.04
N GLN A 127 -3.29 -0.83 4.74
CA GLN A 127 -2.88 -0.26 3.47
C GLN A 127 -1.90 0.88 3.70
N TRP A 128 -0.90 1.00 2.85
CA TRP A 128 0.05 2.10 2.88
C TRP A 128 0.44 2.55 1.49
N GLU A 129 1.03 3.74 1.43
CA GLU A 129 1.69 4.30 0.26
C GLU A 129 3.18 4.44 0.55
N GLY A 130 4.00 4.43 -0.50
CA GLY A 130 5.45 4.60 -0.44
C GLY A 130 6.26 3.31 -0.61
N GLY A 131 7.53 3.52 -0.94
CA GLY A 131 8.47 2.46 -1.30
C GLY A 131 8.26 1.92 -2.72
N SER A 132 9.22 1.12 -3.17
CA SER A 132 9.18 0.37 -4.42
C SER A 132 8.63 -1.04 -4.17
N GLY A 133 8.11 -1.71 -5.21
CA GLY A 133 7.69 -3.12 -5.11
C GLY A 133 8.83 -4.11 -4.88
N SER A 134 10.08 -3.68 -5.08
CA SER A 134 11.28 -4.46 -4.74
C SER A 134 11.66 -4.38 -3.26
N ASP A 135 11.14 -3.39 -2.53
CA ASP A 135 11.44 -3.22 -1.10
C ASP A 135 10.84 -4.36 -0.28
N ASN A 136 11.47 -4.66 0.86
CA ASN A 136 10.86 -5.48 1.90
C ASN A 136 10.26 -4.55 2.98
N VAL A 137 9.09 -4.94 3.47
CA VAL A 137 8.38 -4.26 4.56
C VAL A 137 8.21 -5.20 5.73
N LYS A 138 8.33 -4.66 6.93
CA LYS A 138 8.02 -5.32 8.19
C LYS A 138 6.89 -4.54 8.88
N LEU A 139 5.82 -5.22 9.26
CA LEU A 139 4.69 -4.67 9.98
C LEU A 139 4.67 -5.20 11.41
N GLU A 140 4.59 -4.28 12.36
CA GLU A 140 4.51 -4.58 13.78
C GLU A 140 3.28 -3.89 14.39
N LEU A 141 2.55 -4.60 15.24
CA LEU A 141 1.49 -4.05 16.06
C LEU A 141 2.08 -3.52 17.36
N VAL A 142 1.77 -2.27 17.71
CA VAL A 142 2.26 -1.59 18.91
C VAL A 142 1.09 -1.36 19.86
N ASN A 143 1.26 -1.72 21.12
CA ASN A 143 0.31 -1.52 22.22
C ASN A 143 1.06 -1.09 23.48
N GLY A 144 1.10 0.20 23.77
CA GLY A 144 2.01 0.75 24.79
C GLY A 144 3.47 0.39 24.48
N THR A 145 4.11 -0.36 25.36
CA THR A 145 5.50 -0.86 25.20
C THR A 145 5.59 -2.18 24.45
N GLN A 146 4.47 -2.90 24.26
CA GLN A 146 4.47 -4.18 23.58
C GLN A 146 4.52 -3.97 22.06
N ILE A 147 5.42 -4.69 21.41
CA ILE A 147 5.60 -4.69 19.95
C ILE A 147 5.51 -6.14 19.48
N THR A 148 4.60 -6.43 18.55
CA THR A 148 4.37 -7.77 18.03
C THR A 148 4.51 -7.75 16.52
N LEU A 149 5.37 -8.61 15.96
CA LEU A 149 5.45 -8.80 14.52
C LEU A 149 4.13 -9.37 14.00
N ILE A 150 3.52 -8.69 13.03
CA ILE A 150 2.27 -9.15 12.40
C ILE A 150 2.46 -9.57 10.96
N GLY A 151 3.54 -9.13 10.29
CA GLY A 151 3.85 -9.55 8.92
C GLY A 151 5.18 -9.01 8.42
N GLU A 152 5.77 -9.69 7.45
CA GLU A 152 6.98 -9.26 6.74
C GLU A 152 6.96 -9.81 5.31
N GLY A 153 7.52 -9.07 4.35
CA GLY A 153 7.65 -9.55 2.97
C GLY A 153 7.82 -8.42 1.96
N ARG A 154 7.62 -8.73 0.68
CA ARG A 154 7.66 -7.77 -0.43
C ARG A 154 6.65 -6.65 -0.22
N ASN A 155 7.03 -5.43 -0.59
CA ASN A 155 6.16 -4.27 -0.53
C ASN A 155 5.06 -4.36 -1.60
N THR A 156 3.85 -4.72 -1.17
CA THR A 156 2.65 -4.79 -2.01
C THR A 156 1.69 -3.63 -1.76
N GLY A 157 2.01 -2.70 -0.85
CA GLY A 157 1.11 -1.62 -0.42
C GLY A 157 -0.07 -2.07 0.46
N THR A 158 -0.20 -3.37 0.73
CA THR A 158 -1.33 -3.93 1.50
C THR A 158 -0.95 -5.19 2.27
N TYR A 159 -1.53 -5.38 3.45
CA TYR A 159 -1.35 -6.59 4.26
C TYR A 159 -2.66 -7.00 4.92
N ASN A 160 -3.05 -8.26 4.72
CA ASN A 160 -4.22 -8.86 5.38
C ASN A 160 -3.78 -9.55 6.66
N TRP A 161 -4.34 -9.12 7.79
CA TRP A 161 -4.02 -9.63 9.12
C TRP A 161 -5.27 -10.14 9.82
N THR A 162 -5.19 -11.34 10.40
CA THR A 162 -6.26 -11.88 11.25
C THR A 162 -6.02 -11.46 12.69
N VAL A 163 -6.90 -10.62 13.23
CA VAL A 163 -6.77 -10.13 14.60
C VAL A 163 -6.87 -11.32 15.58
N PRO A 164 -5.89 -11.56 16.46
CA PRO A 164 -5.94 -12.64 17.45
C PRO A 164 -7.19 -12.58 18.33
N LYS A 165 -7.75 -13.73 18.69
CA LYS A 165 -8.98 -13.81 19.51
C LYS A 165 -8.74 -13.34 20.95
N ASP A 166 -7.52 -13.49 21.42
CA ASP A 166 -6.99 -13.19 22.75
C ASP A 166 -6.35 -11.78 22.84
N ALA A 167 -6.25 -11.05 21.72
CA ALA A 167 -5.74 -9.68 21.71
C ALA A 167 -6.42 -8.82 22.78
N ALA A 168 -5.66 -8.00 23.52
CA ALA A 168 -6.21 -7.12 24.53
C ALA A 168 -7.20 -6.11 23.93
N THR A 169 -8.17 -5.66 24.73
CA THR A 169 -9.08 -4.59 24.30
C THR A 169 -8.44 -3.25 24.65
N ALA A 170 -8.11 -2.45 23.63
CA ALA A 170 -7.55 -1.11 23.82
C ALA A 170 -7.96 -0.20 22.65
N THR A 171 -7.70 1.10 22.77
CA THR A 171 -8.08 2.15 21.80
C THR A 171 -6.90 2.85 21.14
N ASP A 172 -5.69 2.50 21.54
CA ASP A 172 -4.43 3.17 21.25
C ASP A 172 -3.42 2.26 20.51
N TYR A 173 -3.90 1.15 19.94
CA TYR A 173 -3.10 0.32 19.07
C TYR A 173 -2.59 1.13 17.88
N LYS A 174 -1.36 0.87 17.46
CA LYS A 174 -0.79 1.43 16.23
C LYS A 174 -0.16 0.32 15.40
N VAL A 175 -0.09 0.52 14.10
CA VAL A 175 0.77 -0.28 13.23
C VAL A 175 2.02 0.51 12.94
N ARG A 176 3.18 -0.11 13.14
CA ARG A 176 4.48 0.39 12.71
C ARG A 176 4.89 -0.37 11.46
N LEU A 177 5.30 0.36 10.42
CA LEU A 177 5.86 -0.20 9.21
C LEU A 177 7.33 0.23 9.09
N THR A 178 8.20 -0.73 8.81
CA THR A 178 9.63 -0.52 8.57
C THR A 178 10.01 -1.00 7.18
N SER A 179 10.79 -0.21 6.45
CA SER A 179 11.40 -0.59 5.18
C SER A 179 12.76 0.08 5.01
N GLY A 180 13.84 -0.69 5.13
CA GLY A 180 15.19 -0.15 5.22
C GLY A 180 15.33 0.83 6.39
N SER A 181 15.68 2.07 6.10
CA SER A 181 15.76 3.17 7.08
C SER A 181 14.43 3.90 7.32
N ASN A 182 13.39 3.60 6.53
CA ASN A 182 12.08 4.24 6.70
C ASN A 182 11.30 3.54 7.81
N VAL A 183 10.85 4.30 8.80
CA VAL A 183 9.98 3.82 9.88
C VAL A 183 8.81 4.79 10.01
N ILE A 184 7.60 4.29 9.77
CA ILE A 184 6.36 5.06 9.92
C ILE A 184 5.41 4.37 10.89
N THR A 185 4.53 5.14 11.52
CA THR A 185 3.53 4.62 12.45
C THR A 185 2.15 5.20 12.12
N SER A 186 1.11 4.38 12.21
CA SER A 186 -0.27 4.80 11.96
C SER A 186 -0.80 5.73 13.06
N ASN A 187 -1.93 6.39 12.76
CA ASN A 187 -2.80 6.92 13.81
C ASN A 187 -3.29 5.79 14.73
N PRO A 188 -3.60 6.09 16.01
CA PRO A 188 -4.12 5.10 16.94
C PRO A 188 -5.50 4.58 16.51
N PHE A 189 -5.75 3.30 16.77
CA PHE A 189 -7.03 2.64 16.54
C PHE A 189 -7.35 1.64 17.66
N GLY A 190 -8.63 1.23 17.74
CA GLY A 190 -9.06 0.28 18.76
C GLY A 190 -9.19 -1.15 18.28
N ILE A 191 -8.99 -2.11 19.18
CA ILE A 191 -9.38 -3.51 19.02
C ILE A 191 -10.46 -3.82 20.05
N LYS A 192 -11.65 -4.23 19.59
CA LYS A 192 -12.82 -4.52 20.45
C LYS A 192 -13.22 -6.00 20.37
N LYS A 193 -13.96 -6.47 21.39
CA LYS A 193 -14.57 -7.80 21.37
C LYS A 193 -15.42 -8.00 20.10
N LYS A 194 -15.44 -9.23 19.59
CA LYS A 194 -16.39 -9.65 18.57
C LYS A 194 -17.80 -9.52 19.17
N LYS A 195 -18.72 -8.84 18.49
CA LYS A 195 -20.14 -8.92 18.85
C LYS A 195 -20.57 -10.35 18.53
N SER A 196 -20.79 -11.17 19.55
CA SER A 196 -21.54 -12.41 19.37
C SER A 196 -23.02 -12.02 19.28
N PRO A 197 -23.79 -12.47 18.28
CA PRO A 197 -25.24 -12.40 18.41
C PRO A 197 -25.62 -13.22 19.65
N LEU A 198 -26.33 -12.61 20.61
CA LEU A 198 -26.92 -13.36 21.72
C LEU A 198 -27.97 -14.30 21.12
N ILE A 199 -27.77 -15.61 21.24
CA ILE A 199 -28.85 -16.58 21.01
C ILE A 199 -29.62 -16.66 22.33
N PHE A 200 -30.77 -16.01 22.41
CA PHE A 200 -31.70 -16.24 23.52
C PHE A 200 -32.33 -17.62 23.32
N ILE A 201 -31.77 -18.65 23.97
CA ILE A 201 -32.48 -19.92 24.17
C ILE A 201 -33.39 -19.68 25.36
N LEU A 202 -34.69 -19.47 25.12
CA LEU A 202 -35.69 -19.44 26.20
C LEU A 202 -35.81 -20.85 26.79
N PRO A 203 -35.50 -21.07 28.08
CA PRO A 203 -35.90 -22.29 28.77
C PRO A 203 -37.25 -22.01 29.42
N ILE A 204 -38.33 -22.64 28.96
CA ILE A 204 -39.53 -22.75 29.80
C ILE A 204 -39.87 -24.23 29.94
N ALA A 205 -39.36 -24.82 31.01
CA ALA A 205 -39.86 -26.06 31.58
C ALA A 205 -40.31 -25.78 33.02
N VAL A 206 -41.64 -25.74 33.19
CA VAL A 206 -42.50 -26.32 34.25
C VAL A 206 -42.02 -26.28 35.72
N VAL A 207 -42.85 -25.72 36.62
CA VAL A 207 -43.51 -26.31 37.84
C VAL A 207 -44.21 -25.14 38.58
N GLY A 208 -45.51 -25.06 38.95
CA GLY A 208 -46.71 -25.88 38.81
C GLY A 208 -47.86 -25.24 39.63
N GLY A 209 -49.12 -25.28 39.13
CA GLY A 209 -50.35 -25.15 39.97
C GLY A 209 -51.47 -24.18 39.55
N LEU A 210 -52.51 -24.71 38.85
CA LEU A 210 -53.95 -24.32 38.82
C LEU A 210 -54.37 -22.99 38.11
N VAL A 211 -55.29 -22.88 37.12
CA VAL A 211 -56.35 -23.74 36.52
C VAL A 211 -56.60 -23.37 35.03
N PHE A 212 -56.90 -24.41 34.25
CA PHE A 212 -57.38 -24.47 32.85
C PHE A 212 -58.66 -23.66 32.54
N ALA A 213 -58.70 -22.95 31.38
CA ALA A 213 -59.89 -22.84 30.54
C ALA A 213 -59.57 -22.31 29.11
N LEU A 214 -59.69 -23.22 28.14
CA LEU A 214 -60.24 -23.04 26.78
C LEU A 214 -59.55 -22.05 25.81
N LEU A 215 -58.56 -22.57 25.08
CA LEU A 215 -58.34 -22.19 23.67
C LEU A 215 -58.56 -23.43 22.78
N PRO A 216 -59.20 -23.29 21.61
CA PRO A 216 -59.62 -24.42 20.77
C PRO A 216 -58.43 -25.19 20.19
N LYS A 217 -58.54 -26.53 20.17
CA LYS A 217 -57.53 -27.44 19.63
C LYS A 217 -57.48 -27.36 18.09
N PRO A 218 -56.29 -27.40 17.46
CA PRO A 218 -56.18 -27.51 16.01
C PRO A 218 -56.55 -28.92 15.52
N THR A 219 -57.31 -28.99 14.44
CA THR A 219 -57.78 -30.22 13.77
C THR A 219 -56.61 -31.03 13.19
N PRO A 220 -56.50 -32.35 13.44
CA PRO A 220 -55.52 -33.19 12.77
C PRO A 220 -55.92 -33.45 11.31
N THR A 221 -54.94 -33.36 10.40
CA THR A 221 -55.08 -33.74 8.98
C THR A 221 -55.33 -35.25 8.84
N PRO A 222 -56.21 -35.71 7.93
CA PRO A 222 -56.47 -37.14 7.75
C PRO A 222 -55.28 -37.87 7.13
N VAL A 223 -54.96 -39.04 7.67
CA VAL A 223 -54.02 -40.02 7.07
C VAL A 223 -54.79 -40.79 5.97
N PRO A 224 -54.22 -41.03 4.77
CA PRO A 224 -54.88 -41.81 3.72
C PRO A 224 -55.15 -43.26 4.18
N PRO A 225 -56.23 -43.92 3.70
CA PRO A 225 -56.53 -45.31 4.05
C PRO A 225 -55.43 -46.27 3.59
N LYS A 226 -55.17 -47.28 4.40
CA LYS A 226 -54.28 -48.40 4.08
C LYS A 226 -55.13 -49.44 3.35
N ASP A 227 -54.73 -49.84 2.15
CA ASP A 227 -55.44 -50.87 1.39
C ASP A 227 -55.40 -52.21 2.16
N ASP A 228 -56.56 -52.78 2.45
CA ASP A 228 -56.67 -54.09 3.09
C ASP A 228 -56.21 -55.20 2.11
N PRO A 229 -55.41 -56.18 2.56
CA PRO A 229 -55.05 -57.31 1.72
C PRO A 229 -56.28 -58.20 1.44
N LEU A 230 -56.37 -58.69 0.20
CA LEU A 230 -57.42 -59.59 -0.26
C LEU A 230 -57.49 -60.87 0.60
N PRO A 231 -58.71 -61.43 0.86
CA PRO A 231 -58.87 -62.62 1.67
C PRO A 231 -58.30 -63.88 0.98
N ASN A 232 -57.72 -64.77 1.78
CA ASN A 232 -57.17 -66.05 1.32
C ASN A 232 -58.29 -66.99 0.82
N PRO A 233 -58.04 -67.81 -0.22
CA PRO A 233 -59.01 -68.76 -0.72
C PRO A 233 -59.27 -69.91 0.28
N PRO A 234 -60.44 -70.57 0.23
CA PRO A 234 -60.80 -71.65 1.16
C PRO A 234 -59.98 -72.92 0.91
N ASP A 235 -59.62 -73.64 1.97
CA ASP A 235 -58.94 -74.93 1.88
C ASP A 235 -59.89 -76.05 1.35
N PRO A 236 -59.39 -77.02 0.56
CA PRO A 236 -60.20 -78.14 0.05
C PRO A 236 -60.52 -79.19 1.13
N GLN A 237 -61.64 -79.92 0.93
CA GLN A 237 -62.08 -81.06 1.73
C GLN A 237 -61.19 -82.30 1.57
#